data_AF-A0A382CUA3-F1
#
_entry.id   AF-A0A382CUA3-F1
#
_cell.length_a   1.000
_cell.length_b   1.000
_cell.length_c   1.000
_cell.angle_alpha   90.00
_cell.angle_beta   90.00
_cell.angle_gamma   90.00
#
_symmetry.space_group_name_H-M   'P 1'
#
loop_
_entity.id
_entity.type
_entity.pdbx_description
1 polymer ?
#
loop_
_entity_poly.entity_id
_entity_poly.type
_entity_poly.pdbx_seq_one_letter_code
_entity_poly.pdbx_strand_id
1 'polypeptide(L)'
;MIITGTYPNLRLRRSRKHDWSRRLVQENNLSANDLILPIFLTEGKNKKIPIKSMPGIYRYSINNLGIIVDKAIKKKIPVIALFPYTNPKIKDLIGSESLNKNNLVCHAIKYIKKRYKNNIGVMCDVALDPYTSHGHDGILKNNKILNDETLDILVQQALMQAKMGCDVIAPSDMMDGRIKKIRQKLDKENLQDVQILSYAVKYASSYYGPF
;
A
#
# COMPACT_ATOMS: atom_id res chain seq x y z
N MET A 1 24.80 3.90 -24.94
CA MET A 1 25.61 2.71 -24.62
C MET A 1 26.67 2.58 -25.71
N ILE A 2 27.94 2.79 -25.39
CA ILE A 2 29.03 2.76 -26.37
C ILE A 2 29.50 1.33 -26.50
N ILE A 3 29.33 0.72 -27.68
CA ILE A 3 29.89 -0.60 -27.97
C ILE A 3 31.37 -0.40 -28.35
N THR A 4 32.28 -0.83 -27.47
CA THR A 4 33.72 -0.73 -27.69
C THR A 4 34.24 -1.96 -28.44
N GLY A 5 33.96 -2.04 -29.75
CA GLY A 5 34.59 -3.00 -30.67
C GLY A 5 33.63 -3.82 -31.53
N THR A 6 34.19 -4.60 -32.45
CA THR A 6 33.45 -5.39 -33.45
C THR A 6 33.79 -6.88 -33.37
N TYR A 7 32.89 -7.73 -33.87
CA TYR A 7 33.17 -9.15 -34.07
C TYR A 7 34.33 -9.32 -35.08
N PRO A 8 35.26 -10.28 -34.88
CA PRO A 8 35.32 -11.31 -33.84
C PRO A 8 36.04 -10.90 -32.55
N ASN A 9 36.57 -9.67 -32.46
CA ASN A 9 37.35 -9.19 -31.32
C ASN A 9 36.47 -8.96 -30.09
N LEU A 10 35.28 -8.38 -30.26
CA LEU A 10 34.24 -8.28 -29.25
C LEU A 10 33.30 -9.50 -29.32
N ARG A 11 33.34 -10.35 -28.30
CA ARG A 11 32.42 -11.49 -28.15
C ARG A 11 31.69 -11.41 -26.81
N LEU A 12 30.49 -10.82 -26.82
CA LEU A 12 29.66 -10.68 -25.62
C LEU A 12 29.24 -12.02 -24.99
N ARG A 13 29.39 -13.14 -25.71
CA ARG A 13 29.20 -14.48 -25.14
C ARG A 13 30.28 -14.89 -24.13
N ARG A 14 31.46 -14.24 -24.14
CA ARG A 14 32.55 -14.56 -23.20
C ARG A 14 32.12 -14.35 -21.75
N SER A 15 31.52 -13.20 -21.42
CA SER A 15 30.99 -12.91 -20.07
C SER A 15 29.78 -13.77 -19.67
N ARG A 16 29.13 -14.41 -20.64
CA ARG A 16 27.96 -15.27 -20.42
C ARG A 16 28.33 -16.75 -20.21
N LYS A 17 29.60 -17.13 -20.44
CA LYS A 17 30.04 -18.53 -20.50
C LYS A 17 29.87 -19.28 -19.18
N HIS A 18 30.23 -18.65 -18.06
CA HIS A 18 30.21 -19.28 -16.74
C HIS A 18 29.32 -18.52 -15.78
N ASP A 19 28.76 -19.22 -14.80
CA ASP A 19 27.94 -18.62 -13.73
C ASP A 19 28.68 -17.48 -13.02
N TRP A 20 29.91 -17.73 -12.56
CA TRP A 20 30.71 -16.74 -11.85
C TRP A 20 30.92 -15.46 -12.67
N SER A 21 31.08 -15.57 -14.00
CA SER A 21 31.28 -14.41 -14.87
C SER A 21 30.00 -13.62 -15.05
N ARG A 22 28.84 -14.30 -15.13
CA ARG A 22 27.53 -13.63 -15.20
C ARG A 22 27.23 -12.89 -13.91
N ARG A 23 27.52 -13.48 -12.75
CA ARG A 23 27.36 -12.82 -11.44
C ARG A 23 28.23 -11.57 -11.31
N LEU A 24 29.44 -11.58 -11.88
CA LEU A 24 30.35 -10.42 -11.85
C LEU A 24 29.85 -9.25 -12.70
N VAL A 25 29.21 -9.52 -13.84
CA VAL A 25 28.73 -8.47 -14.77
C VAL A 25 27.24 -8.17 -14.63
N GLN A 26 26.57 -8.72 -13.62
CA GLN A 26 25.14 -8.51 -13.39
C GLN A 26 24.88 -7.06 -12.95
N GLU A 27 24.02 -6.36 -13.68
CA GLU A 27 23.75 -4.93 -13.44
C GLU A 27 22.74 -4.67 -12.31
N ASN A 28 21.82 -5.60 -12.09
CA ASN A 28 20.72 -5.44 -11.14
C ASN A 28 20.55 -6.72 -10.32
N ASN A 29 20.21 -6.57 -9.04
CA ASN A 29 19.85 -7.68 -8.16
C ASN A 29 18.52 -7.37 -7.47
N LEU A 30 17.77 -8.42 -7.13
CA LEU A 30 16.56 -8.32 -6.32
C LEU A 30 16.80 -8.93 -4.95
N SER A 31 16.32 -8.26 -3.91
CA SER A 31 16.40 -8.69 -2.52
C SER A 31 15.06 -8.48 -1.81
N ALA A 32 14.95 -8.99 -0.58
CA ALA A 32 13.74 -8.76 0.22
C ALA A 32 13.55 -7.28 0.60
N ASN A 33 14.62 -6.47 0.57
CA ASN A 33 14.56 -5.04 0.88
C ASN A 33 13.82 -4.23 -0.19
N ASP A 34 13.62 -4.81 -1.38
CA ASP A 34 12.95 -4.19 -2.52
C ASP A 34 11.44 -4.49 -2.53
N LEU A 35 10.94 -5.25 -1.55
CA LEU A 35 9.57 -5.77 -1.54
C LEU A 35 8.70 -5.09 -0.48
N ILE A 36 7.49 -4.74 -0.89
CA ILE A 36 6.38 -4.38 0.00
C ILE A 36 5.28 -5.44 -0.17
N LEU A 37 4.72 -5.96 0.92
CA LEU A 37 3.69 -7.00 0.86
C LEU A 37 2.28 -6.42 1.11
N PRO A 38 1.40 -6.36 0.09
CA PRO A 38 -0.02 -6.06 0.29
C PRO A 38 -0.73 -7.14 1.10
N ILE A 39 -1.58 -6.72 2.05
CA ILE A 39 -2.42 -7.59 2.87
C ILE A 39 -3.84 -7.06 2.84
N PHE A 40 -4.78 -7.91 2.43
CA PHE A 40 -6.21 -7.60 2.44
C PHE A 40 -6.83 -7.97 3.79
N LEU A 41 -7.59 -7.04 4.36
CA LEU A 41 -8.27 -7.18 5.65
C LEU A 41 -9.74 -7.55 5.45
N THR A 42 -10.33 -8.28 6.40
CA THR A 42 -11.77 -8.54 6.43
C THR A 42 -12.30 -8.62 7.86
N GLU A 43 -13.59 -8.37 8.06
CA GLU A 43 -14.25 -8.45 9.36
C GLU A 43 -14.45 -9.90 9.85
N GLY A 44 -14.61 -10.03 11.17
CA GLY A 44 -14.91 -11.27 11.86
C GLY A 44 -13.70 -11.85 12.59
N LYS A 45 -13.81 -13.12 12.98
CA LYS A 45 -12.81 -13.81 13.80
C LYS A 45 -12.33 -15.07 13.07
N ASN A 46 -11.03 -15.33 13.12
CA ASN A 46 -10.39 -16.52 12.55
C ASN A 46 -10.69 -16.72 11.04
N LYS A 47 -10.86 -15.64 10.26
CA LYS A 47 -11.13 -15.74 8.83
C LYS A 47 -9.84 -15.66 8.01
N LYS A 48 -9.80 -16.48 6.95
CA LYS A 48 -8.83 -16.44 5.87
C LYS A 48 -9.58 -16.80 4.58
N ILE A 49 -10.00 -15.79 3.83
CA ILE A 49 -10.94 -15.94 2.71
C ILE A 49 -10.18 -15.83 1.39
N PRO A 50 -10.21 -16.83 0.49
CA PRO A 50 -9.53 -16.73 -0.80
C PRO A 50 -10.14 -15.64 -1.68
N ILE A 51 -9.31 -14.95 -2.47
CA ILE A 51 -9.76 -14.01 -3.50
C ILE A 51 -9.76 -14.76 -4.84
N LYS A 52 -10.94 -14.97 -5.43
CA LYS A 52 -11.12 -15.81 -6.64
C LYS A 52 -10.28 -15.33 -7.83
N SER A 53 -10.20 -14.02 -8.04
CA SER A 53 -9.42 -13.37 -9.10
C SER A 53 -7.91 -13.36 -8.84
N MET A 54 -7.47 -13.67 -7.61
CA MET A 54 -6.07 -13.65 -7.20
C MET A 54 -5.69 -14.99 -6.51
N PRO A 55 -5.46 -16.07 -7.28
CA PRO A 55 -5.13 -17.37 -6.71
C PRO A 55 -3.92 -17.31 -5.74
N GLY A 56 -4.07 -17.92 -4.57
CA GLY A 56 -3.05 -17.91 -3.51
C GLY A 56 -3.07 -16.65 -2.62
N ILE A 57 -3.90 -15.65 -2.93
CA ILE A 57 -4.11 -14.45 -2.11
C ILE A 57 -5.40 -14.59 -1.30
N TYR A 58 -5.39 -14.04 -0.08
CA TYR A 58 -6.48 -14.16 0.87
C TYR A 58 -6.74 -12.83 1.57
N ARG A 59 -7.99 -12.65 2.02
CA ARG A 59 -8.39 -11.64 3.00
C ARG A 59 -8.29 -12.24 4.40
N TYR A 60 -7.72 -11.52 5.34
CA TYR A 60 -7.46 -11.98 6.71
C TYR A 60 -8.26 -11.17 7.72
N SER A 61 -8.88 -11.85 8.71
CA SER A 61 -9.35 -11.15 9.90
C SER A 61 -8.17 -10.65 10.74
N ILE A 62 -8.38 -9.58 11.52
CA ILE A 62 -7.31 -8.94 12.30
C ILE A 62 -6.57 -9.94 13.18
N ASN A 63 -7.30 -10.84 13.85
CA ASN A 63 -6.70 -11.84 14.73
C ASN A 63 -5.94 -12.97 14.00
N ASN A 64 -6.05 -13.05 12.66
CA ASN A 64 -5.28 -13.94 11.81
C ASN A 64 -4.11 -13.25 11.08
N LEU A 65 -3.92 -11.93 11.26
CA LEU A 65 -2.83 -11.21 10.60
C LEU A 65 -1.45 -11.77 10.94
N GLY A 66 -1.27 -12.32 12.14
CA GLY A 66 0.02 -12.92 12.51
C GLY A 66 0.50 -14.00 11.55
N ILE A 67 -0.40 -14.78 10.95
CA ILE A 67 -0.07 -15.84 10.00
C ILE A 67 0.75 -15.31 8.81
N ILE A 68 0.41 -14.13 8.31
CA ILE A 68 1.07 -13.53 7.14
C ILE A 68 2.19 -12.58 7.53
N VAL A 69 2.05 -11.82 8.62
CA VAL A 69 3.08 -10.90 9.10
C VAL A 69 4.30 -11.64 9.63
N ASP A 70 4.13 -12.74 10.38
CA ASP A 70 5.25 -13.57 10.85
C ASP A 70 6.06 -14.14 9.67
N LYS A 71 5.37 -14.50 8.57
CA LYS A 71 6.02 -14.96 7.33
C LYS A 71 6.80 -13.84 6.64
N ALA A 72 6.23 -12.64 6.58
CA ALA A 72 6.89 -11.48 5.99
C ALA A 72 8.21 -11.17 6.73
N ILE A 73 8.16 -11.12 8.06
CA ILE A 73 9.35 -10.91 8.92
C ILE A 73 10.37 -12.04 8.71
N LYS A 74 9.95 -13.31 8.74
CA LYS A 74 10.86 -14.46 8.49
C LYS A 74 11.54 -14.37 7.12
N LYS A 75 10.88 -13.79 6.13
CA LYS A 75 11.41 -13.54 4.78
C LYS A 75 12.15 -12.22 4.64
N LYS A 76 12.28 -11.44 5.72
CA LYS A 76 12.93 -10.13 5.77
C LYS A 76 12.27 -9.07 4.88
N ILE A 77 10.96 -9.19 4.63
CA ILE A 77 10.20 -8.16 3.93
C ILE A 77 10.05 -6.97 4.90
N PRO A 78 10.48 -5.75 4.52
CA PRO A 78 10.55 -4.61 5.44
C PRO A 78 9.18 -3.97 5.71
N VAL A 79 8.24 -4.01 4.76
CA VAL A 79 6.98 -3.25 4.84
C VAL A 79 5.78 -4.09 4.40
N ILE A 80 4.66 -3.92 5.08
CA ILE A 80 3.34 -4.41 4.67
C ILE A 80 2.41 -3.24 4.33
N ALA A 81 1.58 -3.42 3.30
CA ALA A 81 0.57 -2.45 2.88
C ALA A 81 -0.83 -2.98 3.22
N LEU A 82 -1.64 -2.18 3.92
CA LEU A 82 -2.95 -2.63 4.40
C LEU A 82 -4.08 -2.13 3.51
N PHE A 83 -4.92 -3.06 3.03
CA PHE A 83 -6.09 -2.75 2.21
C PHE A 83 -7.36 -3.37 2.80
N PRO A 84 -8.38 -2.58 3.17
CA PRO A 84 -9.59 -3.12 3.78
C PRO A 84 -10.60 -3.62 2.73
N TYR A 85 -11.15 -4.81 2.96
CA TYR A 85 -12.44 -5.18 2.39
C TYR A 85 -13.55 -4.75 3.34
N THR A 86 -14.01 -3.51 3.19
CA THR A 86 -15.07 -2.90 4.01
C THR A 86 -16.42 -3.54 3.68
N ASN A 87 -17.20 -3.83 4.73
CA ASN A 87 -18.54 -4.38 4.60
C ASN A 87 -19.44 -3.43 3.77
N PRO A 88 -20.07 -3.89 2.68
CA PRO A 88 -20.91 -3.03 1.84
C PRO A 88 -22.02 -2.29 2.59
N LYS A 89 -22.51 -2.83 3.72
CA LYS A 89 -23.59 -2.22 4.52
C LYS A 89 -23.19 -0.93 5.23
N ILE A 90 -21.90 -0.70 5.45
CA ILE A 90 -21.37 0.50 6.12
C ILE A 90 -20.71 1.47 5.14
N LYS A 91 -20.75 1.16 3.83
CA LYS A 91 -20.33 2.08 2.78
C LYS A 91 -21.42 3.11 2.52
N ASP A 92 -21.05 4.37 2.35
CA ASP A 92 -21.98 5.47 2.07
C ASP A 92 -21.46 6.39 0.97
N LEU A 93 -22.17 7.49 0.69
CA LEU A 93 -21.83 8.38 -0.42
C LEU A 93 -20.54 9.20 -0.21
N ILE A 94 -20.08 9.32 1.03
CA ILE A 94 -18.92 10.17 1.37
C ILE A 94 -17.74 9.38 1.93
N GLY A 95 -17.90 8.05 2.10
CA GLY A 95 -16.89 7.19 2.69
C GLY A 95 -16.67 7.44 4.18
N SER A 96 -17.73 7.67 4.97
CA SER A 96 -17.59 8.04 6.39
C SER A 96 -16.81 7.03 7.24
N GLU A 97 -16.86 5.75 6.89
CA GLU A 97 -16.10 4.68 7.55
C GLU A 97 -14.57 4.87 7.44
N SER A 98 -14.09 5.66 6.46
CA SER A 98 -12.67 6.06 6.37
C SER A 98 -12.20 6.88 7.57
N LEU A 99 -13.13 7.54 8.29
CA LEU A 99 -12.88 8.36 9.48
C LEU A 99 -13.23 7.65 10.80
N ASN A 100 -13.70 6.40 10.73
CA ASN A 100 -14.01 5.62 11.91
C ASN A 100 -12.71 5.09 12.56
N LYS A 101 -12.44 5.53 13.80
CA LYS A 101 -11.27 5.10 14.60
C LYS A 101 -11.24 3.61 14.94
N ASN A 102 -12.36 2.92 14.72
CA ASN A 102 -12.56 1.49 14.91
C ASN A 102 -12.76 0.75 13.58
N ASN A 103 -12.35 1.34 12.45
CA ASN A 103 -12.38 0.63 11.18
C ASN A 103 -11.30 -0.47 11.12
N LEU A 104 -11.39 -1.32 10.08
CA LEU A 104 -10.48 -2.44 9.87
C LEU A 104 -9.00 -2.03 9.85
N VAL A 105 -8.66 -0.95 9.16
CA VAL A 105 -7.26 -0.48 9.01
C VAL A 105 -6.73 -0.03 10.36
N CYS A 106 -7.49 0.77 11.13
CA CYS A 106 -7.10 1.20 12.47
C CYS A 106 -6.87 0.03 13.43
N HIS A 107 -7.76 -0.98 13.40
CA HIS A 107 -7.57 -2.19 14.20
C HIS A 107 -6.33 -2.99 13.76
N ALA A 108 -6.07 -3.10 12.46
CA ALA A 108 -4.88 -3.76 11.93
C ALA A 108 -3.59 -3.07 12.37
N ILE A 109 -3.50 -1.74 12.22
CA ILE A 109 -2.33 -0.96 12.65
C ILE A 109 -2.04 -1.22 14.14
N LYS A 110 -3.06 -1.05 15.01
CA LYS A 110 -2.90 -1.28 16.45
C LYS A 110 -2.45 -2.70 16.77
N TYR A 111 -3.05 -3.71 16.12
CA TYR A 111 -2.67 -5.10 16.31
C TYR A 111 -1.21 -5.34 15.93
N ILE A 112 -0.80 -4.86 14.75
CA ILE A 112 0.56 -5.04 14.22
C ILE A 112 1.57 -4.30 15.10
N LYS A 113 1.34 -3.02 15.40
CA LYS A 113 2.25 -2.22 16.23
C LYS A 113 2.39 -2.77 17.64
N LYS A 114 1.30 -3.23 18.26
CA LYS A 114 1.35 -3.87 19.59
C LYS A 114 2.20 -5.14 19.58
N ARG A 115 2.08 -5.96 18.52
CA ARG A 115 2.72 -7.28 18.46
C ARG A 115 4.16 -7.25 17.93
N TYR A 116 4.44 -6.42 16.93
CA TYR A 116 5.71 -6.43 16.18
C TYR A 116 6.56 -5.17 16.36
N LYS A 117 6.00 -4.11 16.94
CA LYS A 117 6.68 -2.83 17.16
C LYS A 117 7.33 -2.31 15.85
N ASN A 118 8.67 -2.25 15.81
CA ASN A 118 9.44 -1.75 14.68
C ASN A 118 10.11 -2.88 13.85
N ASN A 119 9.75 -4.14 14.08
CA ASN A 119 10.31 -5.26 13.30
C ASN A 119 9.77 -5.28 11.85
N ILE A 120 8.70 -4.55 11.56
CA ILE A 120 8.14 -4.38 10.22
C ILE A 120 7.43 -3.02 10.11
N GLY A 121 7.60 -2.34 8.99
CA GLY A 121 6.91 -1.09 8.67
C GLY A 121 5.46 -1.34 8.25
N VAL A 122 4.58 -0.42 8.63
CA VAL A 122 3.16 -0.43 8.27
C VAL A 122 2.88 0.73 7.33
N MET A 123 2.45 0.39 6.11
CA MET A 123 1.95 1.33 5.13
C MET A 123 0.42 1.24 5.04
N CYS A 124 -0.25 2.39 5.05
CA CYS A 124 -1.70 2.46 4.88
C CYS A 124 -2.07 3.29 3.67
N ASP A 125 -3.06 2.78 2.94
CA ASP A 125 -3.69 3.48 1.84
C ASP A 125 -4.62 4.59 2.35
N VAL A 126 -4.57 5.73 1.66
CA VAL A 126 -5.46 6.88 1.88
C VAL A 126 -6.20 7.13 0.56
N ALA A 127 -7.42 6.63 0.51
CA ALA A 127 -8.39 6.74 -0.58
C ALA A 127 -9.79 6.42 -0.04
N LEU A 128 -10.83 6.85 -0.76
CA LEU A 128 -12.22 6.62 -0.35
C LEU A 128 -12.92 5.45 -1.06
N ASP A 129 -12.36 4.86 -2.11
CA ASP A 129 -13.00 3.75 -2.84
C ASP A 129 -13.34 2.51 -2.00
N PRO A 130 -12.57 2.14 -0.94
CA PRO A 130 -12.97 1.03 -0.09
C PRO A 130 -14.17 1.39 0.80
N TYR A 131 -14.52 2.66 0.93
CA TYR A 131 -15.50 3.17 1.89
C TYR A 131 -16.73 3.79 1.20
N THR A 132 -16.63 4.21 -0.06
CA THR A 132 -17.76 4.77 -0.79
C THR A 132 -18.66 3.69 -1.38
N SER A 133 -19.97 3.93 -1.39
CA SER A 133 -20.95 3.01 -1.96
C SER A 133 -20.88 2.91 -3.48
N HIS A 134 -20.36 3.95 -4.14
CA HIS A 134 -20.13 4.00 -5.59
C HIS A 134 -18.72 3.53 -6.01
N GLY A 135 -17.79 3.33 -5.06
CA GLY A 135 -16.45 2.81 -5.34
C GLY A 135 -15.52 3.77 -6.07
N HIS A 136 -15.75 5.08 -5.98
CA HIS A 136 -14.79 6.08 -6.45
C HIS A 136 -13.91 6.56 -5.30
N ASP A 137 -12.68 6.95 -5.63
CA ASP A 137 -11.64 7.37 -4.68
C ASP A 137 -11.97 8.70 -3.95
N GLY A 138 -13.04 9.40 -4.33
CA GLY A 138 -13.47 10.68 -3.76
C GLY A 138 -14.99 10.88 -3.72
N ILE A 139 -15.43 12.01 -3.18
CA ILE A 139 -16.84 12.37 -3.05
C ILE A 139 -17.45 12.62 -4.43
N LEU A 140 -18.51 11.88 -4.75
CA LEU A 140 -19.25 12.01 -6.02
C LEU A 140 -20.44 12.96 -5.86
N LYS A 141 -20.49 14.01 -6.69
CA LYS A 141 -21.66 14.89 -6.81
C LYS A 141 -21.88 15.24 -8.28
N ASN A 142 -23.11 15.06 -8.78
CA ASN A 142 -23.48 15.36 -10.16
C ASN A 142 -22.52 14.73 -11.19
N ASN A 143 -22.19 13.44 -11.02
CA ASN A 143 -21.25 12.68 -11.86
C ASN A 143 -19.81 13.24 -11.92
N LYS A 144 -19.42 14.07 -10.96
CA LYS A 144 -18.06 14.60 -10.84
C LYS A 144 -17.48 14.25 -9.47
N ILE A 145 -16.21 13.85 -9.46
CA ILE A 145 -15.44 13.73 -8.22
C ILE A 145 -15.00 15.12 -7.78
N LEU A 146 -15.40 15.49 -6.57
CA LEU A 146 -15.08 16.79 -5.99
C LEU A 146 -13.69 16.77 -5.38
N ASN A 147 -12.75 17.52 -5.93
CA ASN A 147 -11.35 17.49 -5.50
C ASN A 147 -11.21 17.94 -4.03
N ASP A 148 -11.55 19.19 -3.74
CA ASP A 148 -11.20 19.83 -2.47
C ASP A 148 -11.97 19.25 -1.28
N GLU A 149 -13.25 18.94 -1.47
CA GLU A 149 -14.09 18.28 -0.48
C GLU A 149 -13.59 16.86 -0.18
N THR A 150 -13.05 16.16 -1.18
CA THR A 150 -12.39 14.86 -0.96
C THR A 150 -11.11 15.04 -0.13
N LEU A 151 -10.31 16.07 -0.41
CA LEU A 151 -9.08 16.33 0.35
C LEU A 151 -9.34 16.48 1.85
N ASP A 152 -10.46 17.11 2.24
CA ASP A 152 -10.80 17.30 3.64
C ASP A 152 -10.96 15.97 4.38
N ILE A 153 -11.58 14.97 3.75
CA ILE A 153 -11.70 13.62 4.31
C ILE A 153 -10.35 12.89 4.32
N LEU A 154 -9.63 12.90 3.19
CA LEU A 154 -8.34 12.19 3.07
C LEU A 154 -7.30 12.70 4.08
N VAL A 155 -7.29 14.00 4.36
CA VAL A 155 -6.41 14.60 5.38
C VAL A 155 -6.73 14.08 6.78
N GLN A 156 -8.01 13.94 7.13
CA GLN A 156 -8.42 13.38 8.41
C GLN A 156 -8.15 11.87 8.50
N GLN A 157 -8.36 11.14 7.40
CA GLN A 157 -8.03 9.71 7.31
C GLN A 157 -6.52 9.49 7.52
N ALA A 158 -5.66 10.24 6.82
CA ALA A 158 -4.22 10.18 6.96
C ALA A 158 -3.76 10.49 8.39
N LEU A 159 -4.30 11.56 8.98
CA LEU A 159 -4.00 11.93 10.36
C LEU A 159 -4.39 10.82 11.34
N MET A 160 -5.59 10.25 11.16
CA MET A 160 -6.08 9.18 12.01
C MET A 160 -5.18 7.95 11.92
N GLN A 161 -4.85 7.49 10.72
CA GLN A 161 -3.96 6.34 10.51
C GLN A 161 -2.57 6.58 11.13
N ALA A 162 -2.00 7.77 10.93
CA ALA A 162 -0.73 8.17 11.53
C ALA A 162 -0.79 8.14 13.08
N LYS A 163 -1.84 8.70 13.69
CA LYS A 163 -2.06 8.65 15.15
C LYS A 163 -2.24 7.24 15.70
N MET A 164 -2.68 6.28 14.88
CA MET A 164 -2.74 4.86 15.27
C MET A 164 -1.38 4.15 15.19
N GLY A 165 -0.36 4.80 14.64
CA GLY A 165 0.99 4.30 14.48
C GLY A 165 1.31 3.80 13.07
N CYS A 166 0.62 4.27 12.03
CA CYS A 166 1.07 4.00 10.66
C CYS A 166 2.43 4.69 10.40
N ASP A 167 3.37 3.97 9.77
CA ASP A 167 4.71 4.51 9.47
C ASP A 167 4.75 5.25 8.13
N VAL A 168 3.96 4.77 7.15
CA VAL A 168 3.91 5.31 5.79
C VAL A 168 2.47 5.53 5.37
N ILE A 169 2.11 6.78 5.11
CA ILE A 169 0.84 7.15 4.49
C ILE A 169 1.02 7.10 2.98
N ALA A 170 0.17 6.35 2.28
CA ALA A 170 0.27 6.20 0.83
C ALA A 170 -1.03 6.63 0.13
N PRO A 171 -1.21 7.95 -0.15
CA PRO A 171 -2.41 8.45 -0.80
C PRO A 171 -2.47 7.98 -2.25
N SER A 172 -3.49 7.17 -2.57
CA SER A 172 -3.70 6.57 -3.89
C SER A 172 -4.86 7.19 -4.67
N ASP A 173 -5.51 8.20 -4.10
CA ASP A 173 -6.72 8.87 -4.55
C ASP A 173 -6.59 9.70 -5.84
N MET A 174 -5.37 10.09 -6.21
CA MET A 174 -5.06 10.94 -7.37
C MET A 174 -5.69 12.34 -7.39
N MET A 175 -6.15 12.87 -6.26
CA MET A 175 -6.61 14.26 -6.16
C MET A 175 -5.44 15.26 -6.28
N ASP A 176 -5.72 16.44 -6.82
CA ASP A 176 -4.74 17.49 -6.94
C ASP A 176 -4.45 18.12 -5.58
N GLY A 177 -3.17 18.32 -5.26
CA GLY A 177 -2.74 18.99 -4.02
C GLY A 177 -2.82 18.15 -2.73
N ARG A 178 -3.33 16.90 -2.77
CA ARG A 178 -3.50 16.06 -1.55
C ARG A 178 -2.22 15.91 -0.73
N ILE A 179 -1.07 15.71 -1.39
CA ILE A 179 0.20 15.46 -0.71
C ILE A 179 0.60 16.65 0.17
N LYS A 180 0.45 17.87 -0.35
CA LYS A 180 0.76 19.10 0.39
C LYS A 180 -0.17 19.24 1.61
N LYS A 181 -1.48 19.07 1.43
CA LYS A 181 -2.45 19.19 2.53
C LYS A 181 -2.23 18.13 3.61
N ILE A 182 -1.98 16.87 3.21
CA ILE A 182 -1.68 15.78 4.15
C ILE A 182 -0.39 16.08 4.92
N ARG A 183 0.71 16.44 4.24
CA ARG A 183 1.97 16.80 4.89
C ARG A 183 1.78 17.94 5.90
N GLN A 184 1.16 19.04 5.49
CA GLN A 184 0.90 20.18 6.38
C GLN A 184 0.11 19.79 7.63
N LYS A 185 -0.88 18.89 7.50
CA LYS A 185 -1.64 18.43 8.65
C LYS A 185 -0.84 17.54 9.58
N LEU A 186 -0.04 16.61 9.04
CA LEU A 186 0.83 15.74 9.86
C LEU A 186 1.87 16.57 10.62
N ASP A 187 2.53 17.52 9.95
CA ASP A 187 3.53 18.38 10.57
C ASP A 187 2.92 19.24 11.70
N LYS A 188 1.73 19.81 11.47
CA LYS A 188 0.99 20.59 12.48
C LYS A 188 0.65 19.76 13.73
N GLU A 189 0.56 18.45 13.60
CA GLU A 189 0.20 17.52 14.68
C GLU A 189 1.42 16.80 15.28
N ASN A 190 2.63 17.29 14.98
CA ASN A 190 3.92 16.73 15.42
C ASN A 190 4.15 15.28 14.98
N LEU A 191 3.75 14.96 13.74
CA LEU A 191 3.93 13.66 13.10
C LEU A 191 4.91 13.77 11.91
N GLN A 192 6.00 14.53 12.08
CA GLN A 192 6.93 14.88 11.00
C GLN A 192 7.58 13.63 10.37
N ASP A 193 7.91 12.63 11.20
CA ASP A 193 8.60 11.41 10.78
C ASP A 193 7.73 10.41 10.02
N VAL A 194 6.40 10.61 10.00
CA VAL A 194 5.50 9.77 9.22
C VAL A 194 5.76 10.02 7.74
N GLN A 195 6.12 8.97 7.01
CA GLN A 195 6.47 9.08 5.60
C GLN A 195 5.22 9.24 4.74
N ILE A 196 5.38 9.87 3.57
CA ILE A 196 4.35 9.90 2.54
C ILE A 196 4.90 9.24 1.28
N LEU A 197 4.29 8.12 0.87
CA LEU A 197 4.55 7.49 -0.42
C LEU A 197 3.44 7.91 -1.39
N SER A 198 3.71 8.94 -2.18
CA SER A 198 2.75 9.41 -3.17
C SER A 198 2.61 8.39 -4.30
N TYR A 199 1.39 7.92 -4.54
CA TYR A 199 1.02 7.45 -5.87
C TYR A 199 1.00 8.67 -6.80
N ALA A 200 2.18 9.13 -7.21
CA ALA A 200 2.33 10.35 -7.99
C ALA A 200 1.80 10.17 -9.42
N VAL A 201 1.96 8.96 -9.95
CA VAL A 201 1.54 8.56 -11.30
C VAL A 201 0.79 7.23 -11.20
N LYS A 202 -0.53 7.29 -10.94
CA LYS A 202 -1.46 6.13 -11.01
C LYS A 202 -2.33 6.32 -12.25
N TYR A 203 -2.21 5.42 -13.22
CA TYR A 203 -2.95 5.50 -14.49
C TYR A 203 -4.36 4.93 -14.37
N ALA A 204 -5.28 5.36 -15.22
CA ALA A 204 -6.54 4.65 -15.44
C ALA A 204 -6.25 3.36 -16.24
N SER A 205 -6.29 2.21 -15.57
CA SER A 205 -5.79 0.94 -16.11
C SER A 205 -6.78 -0.19 -15.91
N SER A 206 -6.88 -1.08 -16.91
CA SER A 206 -7.66 -2.32 -16.81
C SER A 206 -7.00 -3.39 -15.93
N TYR A 207 -5.73 -3.21 -15.56
CA TYR A 207 -4.98 -4.16 -14.72
C TYR A 207 -5.48 -4.20 -13.26
N TYR A 208 -6.35 -3.28 -12.84
CA TYR A 208 -6.87 -3.24 -11.47
C TYR A 208 -8.01 -4.22 -11.20
N GLY A 209 -8.63 -4.81 -12.23
CA GLY A 209 -9.81 -5.67 -12.07
C GLY A 209 -9.70 -6.80 -11.02
N PRO A 210 -8.54 -7.45 -10.82
CA PRO A 210 -8.39 -8.47 -9.79
C PRO A 210 -8.38 -7.98 -8.34
N PHE A 211 -7.93 -6.74 -8.09
CA PHE A 211 -7.76 -6.14 -6.76
C PHE A 211 -9.11 -5.91 -6.08
#